data_AF-A0A0P1ERF3-F1
#
_entry.id   AF-A0A0P1ERF3-F1
#
_cell.length_a   1.000
_cell.length_b   1.000
_cell.length_c   1.000
_cell.angle_alpha   90.00
_cell.angle_beta   90.00
_cell.angle_gamma   90.00
#
_symmetry.space_group_name_H-M   'P 1'
#
loop_
_entity.id
_entity.type
_entity.pdbx_description
1 polymer ?
#
loop_
_entity_poly.entity_id
_entity_poly.type
_entity_poly.pdbx_seq_one_letter_code
_entity_poly.pdbx_strand_id
1 'polypeptide(L)'
;MKFTFPIFVASLALLGACAERYDAVSFVVQGDEIVASGAIDHTTLSAFEEITAANPETKTLVLQNIEGSVDDDANVVFSRVVRDEGFDTVVPSNGLVASGGTDLFLAGNRRTLEPGACVGVHSWGGGGYVAANLPENHPEHDRYLDYFNDIGVDPAFYWFTLDAASEDEMHWMSAEEANRFNMATRNSKSLGSTVICDER
;
A
#
# COMPACT_ATOMS: atom_id res chain seq x y z
N MET A 1 -35.44 59.89 -13.16
CA MET A 1 -34.32 59.12 -12.60
C MET A 1 -34.47 57.67 -13.01
N LYS A 2 -33.64 57.18 -13.93
CA LYS A 2 -33.60 55.77 -14.34
C LYS A 2 -32.53 55.08 -13.48
N PHE A 3 -32.93 54.21 -12.57
CA PHE A 3 -32.01 53.34 -11.83
C PHE A 3 -31.94 51.99 -12.55
N THR A 4 -30.83 51.76 -13.24
CA THR A 4 -30.45 50.44 -13.77
C THR A 4 -29.70 49.70 -12.68
N PHE A 5 -30.31 48.64 -12.13
CA PHE A 5 -29.63 47.67 -11.28
C PHE A 5 -28.86 46.68 -12.17
N PRO A 6 -27.57 46.40 -11.93
CA PRO A 6 -26.87 45.34 -12.62
C PRO A 6 -27.32 43.99 -12.06
N ILE A 7 -27.70 43.08 -12.95
CA ILE A 7 -27.95 41.67 -12.62
C ILE A 7 -26.58 41.02 -12.43
N PHE A 8 -26.21 40.71 -11.19
CA PHE A 8 -25.08 39.85 -10.89
C PHE A 8 -25.51 38.41 -11.14
N VAL A 9 -25.05 37.82 -12.24
CA VAL A 9 -25.13 36.36 -12.44
C VAL A 9 -24.00 35.75 -11.61
N ALA A 10 -24.34 35.24 -10.43
CA ALA A 10 -23.43 34.41 -9.65
C ALA A 10 -23.35 33.04 -10.35
N SER A 11 -22.36 32.88 -11.21
CA SER A 11 -21.98 31.56 -11.74
C SER A 11 -21.40 30.75 -10.57
N LEU A 12 -22.22 29.90 -9.97
CA LEU A 12 -21.78 28.93 -8.98
C LEU A 12 -20.95 27.87 -9.72
N ALA A 13 -19.63 28.04 -9.76
CA ALA A 13 -18.72 27.01 -10.21
C ALA A 13 -18.80 25.85 -9.21
N LEU A 14 -19.46 24.76 -9.60
CA LEU A 14 -19.34 23.48 -8.93
C LEU A 14 -17.88 23.03 -9.08
N LEU A 15 -17.08 23.31 -8.05
CA LEU A 15 -15.80 22.64 -7.83
C LEU A 15 -16.12 21.18 -7.52
N GLY A 16 -16.25 20.36 -8.57
CA GLY A 16 -16.12 18.93 -8.40
C GLY A 16 -14.70 18.68 -7.90
N ALA A 17 -14.57 18.24 -6.65
CA ALA A 17 -13.32 17.65 -6.20
C ALA A 17 -13.03 16.49 -7.15
N CYS A 18 -12.02 16.64 -8.00
CA CYS A 18 -11.50 15.53 -8.77
C CYS A 18 -10.90 14.56 -7.75
N ALA A 19 -11.67 13.56 -7.34
CA ALA A 19 -11.06 12.37 -6.78
C ALA A 19 -10.12 11.85 -7.88
N GLU A 20 -8.83 11.73 -7.55
CA GLU A 20 -7.84 11.04 -8.39
C GLU A 20 -8.46 9.71 -8.84
N ARG A 21 -8.46 9.45 -10.14
CA ARG A 21 -9.08 8.24 -10.69
C ARG A 21 -8.09 7.10 -10.53
N TYR A 22 -8.34 6.22 -9.57
CA TYR A 22 -7.58 5.00 -9.35
C TYR A 22 -8.44 3.76 -9.66
N ASP A 23 -7.79 2.63 -9.89
CA ASP A 23 -8.45 1.33 -9.98
C ASP A 23 -8.32 0.62 -8.62
N ALA A 24 -9.44 0.35 -7.95
CA ALA A 24 -9.47 -0.39 -6.70
C ALA A 24 -8.89 -1.80 -6.88
N VAL A 25 -8.36 -2.40 -5.81
CA VAL A 25 -7.82 -3.76 -5.88
C VAL A 25 -8.86 -4.74 -6.42
N SER A 26 -8.45 -5.48 -7.44
CA SER A 26 -9.18 -6.62 -7.99
C SER A 26 -8.44 -7.91 -7.66
N PHE A 27 -9.20 -8.98 -7.47
CA PHE A 27 -8.68 -10.30 -7.16
C PHE A 27 -9.09 -11.30 -8.25
N VAL A 28 -8.13 -12.11 -8.71
CA VAL A 28 -8.36 -13.14 -9.73
C VAL A 28 -7.73 -14.44 -9.27
N VAL A 29 -8.50 -15.53 -9.27
CA VAL A 29 -7.95 -16.87 -8.99
C VAL A 29 -7.16 -17.37 -10.20
N GLN A 30 -5.93 -17.80 -9.97
CA GLN A 30 -5.10 -18.48 -10.97
C GLN A 30 -4.51 -19.74 -10.34
N GLY A 31 -5.06 -20.91 -10.71
CA GLY A 31 -4.64 -22.16 -10.09
C GLY A 31 -5.01 -22.20 -8.60
N ASP A 32 -4.01 -22.36 -7.75
CA ASP A 32 -4.09 -22.38 -6.29
C ASP A 32 -3.67 -21.05 -5.64
N GLU A 33 -3.66 -19.96 -6.41
CA GLU A 33 -3.28 -18.63 -5.98
C GLU A 33 -4.40 -17.61 -6.24
N ILE A 34 -4.45 -16.56 -5.42
CA ILE A 34 -5.23 -15.35 -5.66
C ILE A 34 -4.27 -14.24 -6.07
N VAL A 35 -4.45 -13.69 -7.26
CA VAL A 35 -3.64 -12.59 -7.80
C VAL A 35 -4.37 -11.27 -7.55
N ALA A 36 -3.68 -10.32 -6.93
CA ALA A 36 -4.19 -9.00 -6.59
C ALA A 36 -3.46 -7.89 -7.37
N SER A 37 -4.23 -6.95 -7.92
CA SER A 37 -3.72 -5.74 -8.56
C SER A 37 -4.66 -4.54 -8.35
N GLY A 38 -4.10 -3.35 -8.12
CA GLY A 38 -4.82 -2.08 -7.95
C GLY A 38 -4.36 -1.33 -6.69
N ALA A 39 -5.11 -0.29 -6.33
CA ALA A 39 -4.87 0.49 -5.12
C ALA A 39 -5.85 0.11 -4.01
N ILE A 40 -5.32 -0.05 -2.79
CA ILE A 40 -6.09 -0.50 -1.63
C ILE A 40 -7.03 0.62 -1.18
N ASP A 41 -8.29 0.30 -1.00
CA ASP A 41 -9.31 1.23 -0.53
C ASP A 41 -10.34 0.52 0.37
N HIS A 42 -11.33 1.28 0.83
CA HIS A 42 -12.43 0.79 1.68
C HIS A 42 -13.23 -0.40 1.11
N THR A 43 -13.14 -0.71 -0.18
CA THR A 43 -13.84 -1.85 -0.82
C THR A 43 -12.99 -3.12 -0.85
N THR A 44 -11.67 -2.99 -0.67
CA THR A 44 -10.70 -4.07 -0.86
C THR A 44 -10.95 -5.26 0.05
N LEU A 45 -11.26 -5.02 1.34
CA LEU A 45 -11.53 -6.09 2.29
C LEU A 45 -12.75 -6.93 1.87
N SER A 46 -13.87 -6.30 1.51
CA SER A 46 -15.07 -7.04 1.12
C SER A 46 -14.86 -7.84 -0.17
N ALA A 47 -14.10 -7.31 -1.13
CA ALA A 47 -13.74 -8.05 -2.34
C ALA A 47 -12.84 -9.27 -2.03
N PHE A 48 -11.92 -9.12 -1.07
CA PHE A 48 -11.08 -10.23 -0.60
C PHE A 48 -11.90 -11.30 0.14
N GLU A 49 -12.80 -10.91 1.03
CA GLU A 49 -13.71 -11.83 1.72
C GLU A 49 -14.59 -12.61 0.75
N GLU A 50 -15.10 -11.96 -0.31
CA GLU A 50 -15.90 -12.62 -1.34
C GLU A 50 -15.09 -13.70 -2.08
N ILE A 51 -13.89 -13.36 -2.56
CA ILE A 51 -13.09 -14.31 -3.35
C ILE A 51 -12.55 -15.45 -2.48
N THR A 52 -12.22 -15.20 -1.21
CA THR A 52 -11.73 -16.25 -0.30
C THR A 52 -12.86 -17.16 0.19
N ALA A 53 -14.07 -16.64 0.38
CA ALA A 53 -15.25 -17.46 0.66
C ALA A 53 -15.55 -18.43 -0.50
N ALA A 54 -15.31 -18.01 -1.75
CA ALA A 54 -15.43 -18.86 -2.93
C ALA A 54 -14.25 -19.83 -3.12
N ASN A 55 -13.10 -19.58 -2.48
CA ASN A 55 -11.85 -20.33 -2.65
C ASN A 55 -11.16 -20.61 -1.29
N PRO A 56 -11.80 -21.34 -0.36
CA PRO A 56 -11.36 -21.41 1.04
C PRO A 56 -10.01 -22.12 1.27
N GLU A 57 -9.58 -22.95 0.31
CA GLU A 57 -8.31 -23.69 0.39
C GLU A 57 -7.12 -22.87 -0.14
N THR A 58 -7.37 -21.79 -0.88
CA THR A 58 -6.32 -20.94 -1.44
C THR A 58 -5.78 -20.02 -0.35
N LYS A 59 -4.46 -20.12 -0.09
CA LYS A 59 -3.77 -19.34 0.96
C LYS A 59 -2.53 -18.62 0.46
N THR A 60 -2.39 -18.44 -0.85
CA THR A 60 -1.33 -17.64 -1.46
C THR A 60 -1.93 -16.41 -2.12
N LEU A 61 -1.48 -15.23 -1.67
CA LEU A 61 -1.83 -13.94 -2.24
C LEU A 61 -0.64 -13.41 -3.06
N VAL A 62 -0.77 -13.44 -4.37
CA VAL A 62 0.21 -12.88 -5.31
C VAL A 62 -0.09 -11.41 -5.51
N LEU A 63 0.82 -10.55 -5.07
CA LEU A 63 0.74 -9.10 -5.20
C LEU A 63 1.39 -8.70 -6.52
N GLN A 64 0.60 -8.74 -7.59
CA GLN A 64 1.10 -8.53 -8.95
C GLN A 64 1.40 -7.05 -9.21
N ASN A 65 0.51 -6.15 -8.82
CA ASN A 65 0.76 -4.71 -8.84
C ASN A 65 -0.09 -4.01 -7.79
N ILE A 66 0.47 -3.73 -6.61
CA ILE A 66 -0.20 -3.00 -5.53
C ILE A 66 0.55 -1.69 -5.29
N GLU A 67 0.07 -0.62 -5.92
CA GLU A 67 0.73 0.68 -5.98
C GLU A 67 0.72 1.43 -4.64
N GLY A 68 -0.22 1.07 -3.76
CA GLY A 68 -0.37 1.68 -2.45
C GLY A 68 -1.79 1.59 -1.92
N SER A 69 -2.08 2.46 -0.96
CA SER A 69 -3.40 2.66 -0.38
C SER A 69 -3.90 4.08 -0.64
N VAL A 70 -5.16 4.18 -1.04
CA VAL A 70 -5.93 5.44 -1.04
C VAL A 70 -6.60 5.63 0.31
N ASP A 71 -6.94 4.53 0.99
CA ASP A 71 -7.48 4.50 2.35
C ASP A 71 -6.54 3.68 3.24
N ASP A 72 -5.70 4.37 4.01
CA ASP A 72 -4.70 3.71 4.86
C ASP A 72 -5.31 2.95 6.04
N ASP A 73 -6.47 3.40 6.55
CA ASP A 73 -7.18 2.71 7.62
C ASP A 73 -7.73 1.39 7.09
N ALA A 74 -8.33 1.40 5.90
CA ALA A 74 -8.76 0.20 5.22
C ALA A 74 -7.59 -0.76 4.96
N ASN A 75 -6.42 -0.24 4.57
CA ASN A 75 -5.22 -1.07 4.37
C ASN A 75 -4.76 -1.77 5.64
N VAL A 76 -4.66 -1.04 6.76
CA VAL A 76 -4.23 -1.62 8.04
C VAL A 76 -5.21 -2.71 8.50
N VAL A 77 -6.52 -2.49 8.35
CA VAL A 77 -7.53 -3.50 8.67
C VAL A 77 -7.43 -4.71 7.74
N PHE A 78 -7.39 -4.49 6.43
CA PHE A 78 -7.29 -5.54 5.43
C PHE A 78 -6.04 -6.40 5.63
N SER A 79 -4.89 -5.76 5.85
CA SER A 79 -3.62 -6.45 6.03
C SER A 79 -3.61 -7.32 7.29
N ARG A 80 -4.23 -6.88 8.38
CA ARG A 80 -4.44 -7.75 9.57
C ARG A 80 -5.30 -8.97 9.25
N VAL A 81 -6.35 -8.82 8.45
CA VAL A 81 -7.18 -9.96 8.00
C VAL A 81 -6.35 -10.94 7.17
N VAL A 82 -5.50 -10.47 6.25
CA VAL A 82 -4.59 -11.34 5.47
C VAL A 82 -3.66 -12.14 6.39
N ARG A 83 -3.12 -11.50 7.42
CA ARG A 83 -2.28 -12.13 8.46
C ARG A 83 -3.05 -13.19 9.26
N ASP A 84 -4.22 -12.83 9.78
CA ASP A 84 -5.03 -13.67 10.66
C ASP A 84 -5.63 -14.88 9.93
N GLU A 85 -6.03 -14.70 8.67
CA GLU A 85 -6.49 -15.77 7.77
C GLU A 85 -5.35 -16.68 7.29
N GLY A 86 -4.11 -16.33 7.60
CA GLY A 86 -2.95 -17.17 7.43
C GLY A 86 -2.41 -17.23 6.01
N PHE A 87 -2.60 -16.17 5.23
CA PHE A 87 -2.10 -16.10 3.86
C PHE A 87 -0.58 -15.94 3.80
N ASP A 88 0.02 -16.57 2.80
CA ASP A 88 1.34 -16.21 2.30
C ASP A 88 1.22 -15.05 1.31
N THR A 89 2.25 -14.22 1.24
CA THR A 89 2.35 -13.14 0.26
C THR A 89 3.55 -13.36 -0.66
N VAL A 90 3.32 -13.14 -1.95
CA VAL A 90 4.34 -13.27 -2.99
C VAL A 90 4.33 -12.03 -3.87
N VAL A 91 5.49 -11.39 -4.01
CA VAL A 91 5.71 -10.42 -5.09
C VAL A 91 6.52 -11.12 -6.18
N PRO A 92 5.92 -11.40 -7.35
CA PRO A 92 6.59 -12.13 -8.42
C PRO A 92 7.71 -11.30 -9.05
N SER A 93 8.52 -11.92 -9.90
CA SER A 93 9.70 -11.30 -10.52
C SER A 93 9.37 -10.06 -11.35
N ASN A 94 8.14 -10.00 -11.89
CA ASN A 94 7.56 -8.86 -12.61
C ASN A 94 6.55 -8.08 -11.77
N GLY A 95 6.45 -8.35 -10.46
CA GLY A 95 5.48 -7.75 -9.56
C GLY A 95 5.99 -6.50 -8.85
N LEU A 96 5.05 -5.71 -8.34
CA LEU A 96 5.34 -4.46 -7.65
C LEU A 96 4.44 -4.32 -6.43
N VAL A 97 5.06 -3.93 -5.32
CA VAL A 97 4.38 -3.38 -4.14
C VAL A 97 5.03 -2.05 -3.80
N ALA A 98 4.23 -1.05 -3.49
CA ALA A 98 4.71 0.25 -3.04
C ALA A 98 3.80 0.82 -1.96
N SER A 99 4.32 1.72 -1.13
CA SER A 99 3.54 2.41 -0.10
C SER A 99 2.75 1.40 0.77
N GLY A 100 1.44 1.60 0.98
CA GLY A 100 0.57 0.66 1.67
C GLY A 100 0.55 -0.78 1.09
N GLY A 101 0.91 -0.97 -0.18
CA GLY A 101 1.12 -2.31 -0.75
C GLY A 101 2.31 -3.05 -0.15
N THR A 102 3.36 -2.33 0.24
CA THR A 102 4.49 -2.90 0.98
C THR A 102 4.07 -3.34 2.37
N ASP A 103 3.19 -2.57 3.03
CA ASP A 103 2.61 -2.94 4.32
C ASP A 103 1.80 -4.23 4.20
N LEU A 104 0.95 -4.35 3.18
CA LEU A 104 0.19 -5.56 2.87
C LEU A 104 1.11 -6.77 2.61
N PHE A 105 2.18 -6.59 1.83
CA PHE A 105 3.16 -7.65 1.60
C PHE A 105 3.72 -8.18 2.93
N LEU A 106 4.04 -7.28 3.86
CA LEU A 106 4.63 -7.64 5.15
C LEU A 106 3.67 -8.39 6.07
N ALA A 107 2.36 -8.34 5.84
CA ALA A 107 1.36 -9.08 6.60
C ALA A 107 1.35 -10.59 6.32
N GLY A 108 1.98 -11.06 5.24
CA GLY A 108 2.03 -12.49 4.92
C GLY A 108 2.75 -13.33 5.98
N ASN A 109 2.28 -14.55 6.19
CA ASN A 109 2.91 -15.51 7.10
C ASN A 109 4.25 -16.03 6.55
N ARG A 110 4.26 -16.49 5.30
CA ARG A 110 5.49 -16.62 4.51
C ARG A 110 5.49 -15.54 3.44
N ARG A 111 6.62 -14.85 3.34
CA ARG A 111 6.79 -13.66 2.50
C ARG A 111 7.87 -13.94 1.48
N THR A 112 7.52 -13.87 0.20
CA THR A 112 8.43 -14.15 -0.91
C THR A 112 8.57 -12.92 -1.80
N LEU A 113 9.81 -12.45 -1.94
CA LEU A 113 10.20 -11.51 -2.99
C LEU A 113 10.99 -12.30 -4.03
N GLU A 114 10.44 -12.47 -5.22
CA GLU A 114 11.17 -13.11 -6.30
C GLU A 114 12.27 -12.19 -6.88
N PRO A 115 13.32 -12.75 -7.50
CA PRO A 115 14.33 -11.95 -8.19
C PRO A 115 13.75 -10.98 -9.21
N GLY A 116 13.86 -9.68 -8.94
CA GLY A 116 13.32 -8.62 -9.81
C GLY A 116 11.98 -8.02 -9.36
N ALA A 117 11.40 -8.51 -8.26
CA ALA A 117 10.29 -7.85 -7.58
C ALA A 117 10.64 -6.39 -7.23
N CYS A 118 9.68 -5.49 -7.37
CA CYS A 118 9.82 -4.09 -6.99
C CYS A 118 9.14 -3.86 -5.64
N VAL A 119 9.86 -3.18 -4.73
CA VAL A 119 9.38 -2.86 -3.38
C VAL A 119 9.68 -1.40 -3.11
N GLY A 120 8.63 -0.60 -3.04
CA GLY A 120 8.71 0.85 -2.86
C GLY A 120 8.28 1.27 -1.46
N VAL A 121 9.00 2.21 -0.86
CA VAL A 121 8.63 2.85 0.41
C VAL A 121 8.82 4.36 0.33
N HIS A 122 8.03 5.10 1.10
CA HIS A 122 8.14 6.55 1.27
C HIS A 122 7.40 6.99 2.54
N SER A 123 7.60 8.23 2.96
CA SER A 123 6.79 8.85 4.03
C SER A 123 5.34 8.98 3.57
N TRP A 124 4.38 8.67 4.43
CA TRP A 124 2.98 8.95 4.11
C TRP A 124 2.61 10.42 4.38
N GLY A 125 1.60 10.89 3.66
CA GLY A 125 1.00 12.21 3.78
C GLY A 125 -0.52 12.12 3.70
N GLY A 126 -1.24 12.88 4.51
CA GLY A 126 -2.69 12.77 4.59
C GLY A 126 -3.29 13.64 5.68
N GLY A 127 -4.55 14.07 5.51
CA GLY A 127 -5.25 14.85 6.53
C GLY A 127 -4.61 16.21 6.87
N GLY A 128 -3.73 16.73 6.01
CA GLY A 128 -2.96 17.97 6.26
C GLY A 128 -1.62 17.74 6.97
N TYR A 129 -1.20 16.50 7.14
CA TYR A 129 0.08 16.12 7.74
C TYR A 129 1.00 15.44 6.74
N VAL A 130 2.29 15.58 6.99
CA VAL A 130 3.38 14.80 6.41
C VAL A 130 4.02 14.06 7.57
N ALA A 131 4.06 12.74 7.52
CA ALA A 131 4.49 11.93 8.66
C ALA A 131 5.89 12.28 9.15
N ALA A 132 6.84 12.46 8.22
CA ALA A 132 8.21 12.85 8.53
C ALA A 132 8.35 14.22 9.24
N ASN A 133 7.33 15.08 9.16
CA ASN A 133 7.32 16.39 9.84
C ASN A 133 6.66 16.36 11.21
N LEU A 134 6.05 15.25 11.60
CA LEU A 134 5.44 15.09 12.91
C LEU A 134 6.51 14.80 13.98
N PRO A 135 6.31 15.26 15.23
CA PRO A 135 7.14 14.80 16.35
C PRO A 135 7.05 13.28 16.49
N GLU A 136 8.16 12.61 16.82
CA GLU A 136 8.23 11.14 16.95
C GLU A 136 7.19 10.55 17.91
N ASN A 137 6.73 11.31 18.91
CA ASN A 137 5.69 10.92 19.86
C ASN A 137 4.26 11.35 19.45
N HIS A 138 4.06 11.78 18.20
CA HIS A 138 2.75 12.15 17.69
C HIS A 138 1.88 10.88 17.52
N PRO A 139 0.61 10.89 17.99
CA PRO A 139 -0.22 9.69 18.02
C PRO A 139 -0.56 9.11 16.63
N GLU A 140 -0.40 9.88 15.55
CA GLU A 140 -0.57 9.35 14.19
C GLU A 140 0.46 8.28 13.81
N HIS A 141 1.61 8.21 14.51
CA HIS A 141 2.56 7.12 14.34
C HIS A 141 2.04 5.82 14.97
N ASP A 142 1.27 5.90 16.06
CA ASP A 142 0.86 4.75 16.85
C ASP A 142 0.11 3.71 16.02
N ARG A 143 -0.74 4.14 15.06
CA ARG A 143 -1.49 3.20 14.20
C ARG A 143 -0.59 2.27 13.40
N TYR A 144 0.54 2.78 12.90
CA TYR A 144 1.50 2.01 12.11
C TYR A 144 2.43 1.21 13.00
N LEU A 145 2.89 1.80 14.11
CA LEU A 145 3.72 1.10 15.08
C LEU A 145 2.99 -0.12 15.67
N ASP A 146 1.71 0.05 16.03
CA ASP A 146 0.85 -1.03 16.49
C ASP A 146 0.63 -2.07 15.38
N TYR A 147 0.34 -1.62 14.15
CA TYR A 147 0.20 -2.52 13.01
C TYR A 147 1.44 -3.40 12.80
N PHE A 148 2.63 -2.80 12.70
CA PHE A 148 3.87 -3.56 12.50
C PHE A 148 4.16 -4.51 13.67
N ASN A 149 3.88 -4.10 14.90
CA ASN A 149 3.97 -4.98 16.07
C ASN A 149 3.02 -6.18 15.96
N ASP A 150 1.76 -5.96 15.56
CA ASP A 150 0.75 -7.02 15.40
C ASP A 150 1.19 -8.07 14.37
N ILE A 151 1.79 -7.62 13.26
CA ILE A 151 2.30 -8.51 12.22
C ILE A 151 3.76 -8.94 12.44
N GLY A 152 4.35 -8.67 13.61
CA GLY A 152 5.68 -9.14 13.99
C GLY A 152 6.82 -8.57 13.14
N VAL A 153 6.65 -7.36 12.61
CA VAL A 153 7.68 -6.57 11.92
C VAL A 153 8.27 -5.58 12.91
N ASP A 154 9.60 -5.43 12.89
CA ASP A 154 10.29 -4.46 13.74
C ASP A 154 9.82 -3.03 13.37
N PRO A 155 9.29 -2.24 14.33
CA PRO A 155 8.86 -0.87 14.08
C PRO A 155 9.97 0.06 13.57
N ALA A 156 11.25 -0.32 13.67
CA ALA A 156 12.34 0.37 12.99
C ALA A 156 12.14 0.46 11.46
N PHE A 157 11.39 -0.48 10.86
CA PHE A 157 11.02 -0.41 9.45
C PHE A 157 10.15 0.82 9.15
N TYR A 158 9.17 1.14 10.00
CA TYR A 158 8.31 2.32 9.84
C TYR A 158 9.13 3.60 9.80
N TRP A 159 10.04 3.79 10.75
CA TRP A 159 10.87 4.98 10.79
C TRP A 159 11.81 5.08 9.58
N PHE A 160 12.28 3.94 9.09
CA PHE A 160 13.04 3.90 7.85
C PHE A 160 12.20 4.36 6.64
N THR A 161 10.94 3.96 6.52
CA THR A 161 10.11 4.40 5.38
C THR A 161 9.91 5.91 5.36
N LEU A 162 9.77 6.53 6.54
CA LEU A 162 9.64 7.98 6.67
C LEU A 162 10.91 8.76 6.27
N ASP A 163 12.08 8.17 6.50
CA ASP A 163 13.38 8.77 6.15
C ASP A 163 13.80 8.50 4.70
N ALA A 164 13.37 7.37 4.13
CA ALA A 164 13.85 6.88 2.84
C ALA A 164 13.46 7.78 1.66
N ALA A 165 12.26 8.37 1.67
CA ALA A 165 11.75 9.28 0.63
C ALA A 165 10.62 10.16 1.18
N SER A 166 10.44 11.35 0.59
CA SER A 166 9.28 12.21 0.87
C SER A 166 7.99 11.60 0.33
N GLU A 167 6.84 12.15 0.74
CA GLU A 167 5.52 11.65 0.36
C GLU A 167 5.18 11.70 -1.13
N ASP A 168 5.93 12.48 -1.90
CA ASP A 168 5.83 12.64 -3.35
C ASP A 168 6.98 11.96 -4.13
N GLU A 169 7.87 11.26 -3.43
CA GLU A 169 8.98 10.49 -4.00
C GLU A 169 8.83 9.00 -3.69
N MET A 170 9.67 8.17 -4.32
CA MET A 170 9.70 6.73 -4.08
C MET A 170 11.12 6.24 -3.85
N HIS A 171 11.34 5.54 -2.72
CA HIS A 171 12.54 4.77 -2.50
C HIS A 171 12.31 3.32 -2.89
N TRP A 172 12.86 2.92 -4.04
CA TRP A 172 12.90 1.51 -4.45
C TRP A 172 13.98 0.77 -3.66
N MET A 173 13.54 -0.14 -2.79
CA MET A 173 14.42 -0.85 -1.88
C MET A 173 15.35 -1.81 -2.62
N SER A 174 16.60 -1.85 -2.16
CA SER A 174 17.56 -2.89 -2.54
C SER A 174 17.28 -4.21 -1.81
N ALA A 175 17.83 -5.30 -2.35
CA ALA A 175 17.80 -6.60 -1.65
C ALA A 175 18.53 -6.54 -0.29
N GLU A 176 19.55 -5.71 -0.15
CA GLU A 176 20.27 -5.52 1.11
C GLU A 176 19.37 -4.89 2.19
N GLU A 177 18.62 -3.84 1.84
CA GLU A 177 17.68 -3.19 2.75
C GLU A 177 16.50 -4.12 3.08
N ALA A 178 15.94 -4.82 2.10
CA ALA A 178 14.89 -5.80 2.35
C ALA A 178 15.34 -6.91 3.31
N ASN A 179 16.59 -7.36 3.19
CA ASN A 179 17.20 -8.32 4.10
C ASN A 179 17.49 -7.72 5.48
N ARG A 180 17.92 -6.45 5.55
CA ARG A 180 18.15 -5.72 6.81
C ARG A 180 16.89 -5.71 7.69
N PHE A 181 15.72 -5.55 7.09
CA PHE A 181 14.44 -5.56 7.81
C PHE A 181 13.73 -6.92 7.84
N ASN A 182 14.37 -7.99 7.38
CA ASN A 182 13.77 -9.33 7.31
C ASN A 182 12.39 -9.33 6.62
N MET A 183 12.25 -8.58 5.51
CA MET A 183 10.97 -8.42 4.82
C MET A 183 10.45 -9.73 4.21
N ALA A 184 11.36 -10.59 3.73
CA ALA A 184 11.04 -11.90 3.19
C ALA A 184 11.46 -13.01 4.16
N THR A 185 10.75 -14.14 4.15
CA THR A 185 11.05 -15.32 5.01
C THR A 185 12.39 -15.97 4.64
N ARG A 186 12.86 -15.75 3.42
CA ARG A 186 14.20 -16.10 2.96
C ARG A 186 14.83 -14.86 2.36
N ASN A 187 16.14 -14.71 2.54
CA ASN A 187 16.85 -13.55 2.01
C ASN A 187 16.63 -13.38 0.50
N SER A 188 16.26 -12.18 0.11
CA SER A 188 16.13 -11.77 -1.28
C SER A 188 17.53 -11.69 -1.91
N LYS A 189 17.67 -12.27 -3.10
CA LYS A 189 18.94 -12.26 -3.84
C LYS A 189 19.15 -10.97 -4.63
N SER A 190 18.08 -10.46 -5.22
CA SER A 190 18.06 -9.25 -6.04
C SER A 190 16.63 -8.73 -6.13
N LEU A 191 16.44 -7.42 -6.11
CA LEU A 191 15.18 -6.76 -6.41
C LEU A 191 15.31 -6.01 -7.75
N GLY A 192 14.19 -5.49 -8.25
CA GLY A 192 14.18 -4.64 -9.44
C GLY A 192 15.08 -3.41 -9.25
N SER A 193 15.67 -2.93 -10.34
CA SER A 193 16.35 -1.63 -10.32
C SER A 193 15.32 -0.50 -10.34
N THR A 194 15.70 0.68 -9.85
CA THR A 194 14.91 1.92 -9.96
C THR A 194 14.31 2.10 -11.36
N VAL A 195 15.13 1.99 -12.41
CA VAL A 195 14.68 2.12 -13.81
C VAL A 195 13.57 1.13 -14.17
N ILE A 196 13.69 -0.14 -13.74
CA ILE A 196 12.67 -1.15 -14.03
C ILE A 196 11.40 -0.89 -13.22
N CYS A 197 11.54 -0.45 -11.98
CA CYS A 197 10.41 -0.24 -11.09
C CYS A 197 9.62 1.03 -11.43
N ASP A 198 10.30 2.09 -11.91
CA ASP A 198 9.65 3.31 -12.42
C ASP A 198 8.86 3.08 -13.73
N GLU A 199 9.17 2.00 -14.47
CA GLU A 199 8.52 1.63 -15.73
C GLU A 199 7.31 0.69 -15.55
N ARG A 200 7.05 0.20 -14.33
CA ARG A 200 5.92 -0.69 -14.01
C ARG A 200 4.70 0.12 -13.60
#